data_AF-A0A962E765-F1
#
_entry.id   AF-A0A962E765-F1
#
_cell.length_a   1.000
_cell.length_b   1.000
_cell.length_c   1.000
_cell.angle_alpha   90.00
_cell.angle_beta   90.00
_cell.angle_gamma   90.00
#
_symmetry.space_group_name_H-M   'P 1'
#
loop_
_entity.id
_entity.type
_entity.pdbx_description
1 polymer ?
#
loop_
_entity_poly.entity_id
_entity_poly.type
_entity_poly.pdbx_seq_one_letter_code
_entity_poly.pdbx_strand_id
1 'polypeptide(L)'
;MEWMPKFMWMGCATLLCALAIPLLTPLARRVGLVDHPQGHKTHERLVPLVGGLGVFLAVGIVASLAGVVSIAGWPWVVAVLSMLILGVVDDLSPRSAALRFACQIGVALLLIYAAGHRLDSFGNLL
;
A
#
# COMPACT_ATOMS: atom_id res chain seq x y z
N MET A 1 -28.51 4.31 -10.70
CA MET A 1 -28.05 5.23 -9.62
C MET A 1 -27.00 4.57 -8.70
N GLU A 2 -26.31 3.51 -9.14
CA GLU A 2 -25.38 2.71 -8.30
C GLU A 2 -23.94 3.28 -8.20
N TRP A 3 -23.64 4.33 -8.96
CA TRP A 3 -22.30 4.93 -9.00
C TRP A 3 -22.07 5.97 -7.90
N MET A 4 -23.15 6.60 -7.40
CA MET A 4 -23.11 7.64 -6.38
C MET A 4 -22.38 7.19 -5.09
N PRO A 5 -22.65 5.98 -4.55
CA PRO A 5 -21.97 5.50 -3.35
C PRO A 5 -20.47 5.28 -3.57
N LYS A 6 -20.05 4.82 -4.76
CA LYS A 6 -18.65 4.56 -5.08
C LYS A 6 -17.82 5.84 -5.11
N PHE A 7 -18.33 6.90 -5.74
CA PHE A 7 -17.68 8.21 -5.74
C PHE A 7 -17.60 8.82 -4.34
N MET A 8 -18.63 8.61 -3.52
CA MET A 8 -18.64 9.08 -2.13
C MET A 8 -17.54 8.40 -1.30
N TRP A 9 -17.42 7.06 -1.37
CA TRP A 9 -16.35 6.33 -0.68
C TRP A 9 -14.96 6.75 -1.15
N MET A 10 -14.78 6.96 -2.46
CA MET A 10 -13.52 7.45 -2.99
C MET A 10 -13.18 8.85 -2.45
N GLY A 11 -14.15 9.76 -2.41
CA GLY A 11 -13.99 11.08 -1.79
C GLY A 11 -13.63 11.00 -0.30
N CYS A 12 -14.31 10.14 0.47
CA CYS A 12 -13.99 9.89 1.88
C CYS A 12 -12.55 9.39 2.06
N ALA A 13 -12.09 8.46 1.23
CA ALA A 13 -10.72 7.95 1.30
C ALA A 13 -9.69 9.03 0.97
N THR A 14 -9.95 9.88 -0.03
CA THR A 14 -9.06 11.01 -0.35
C THR A 14 -8.97 12.00 0.80
N LEU A 15 -10.11 12.40 1.39
CA LEU A 15 -10.14 13.32 2.53
C LEU A 15 -9.43 12.73 3.75
N LEU A 16 -9.70 11.46 4.05
CA LEU A 16 -9.07 10.77 5.17
C LEU A 16 -7.55 10.65 4.97
N CYS A 17 -7.08 10.38 3.75
CA CYS A 17 -5.65 10.36 3.42
C CYS A 17 -5.01 11.75 3.60
N ALA A 18 -5.66 12.80 3.09
CA ALA A 18 -5.20 14.17 3.23
C ALA A 18 -5.09 14.60 4.71
N LEU A 19 -5.97 14.10 5.59
CA LEU A 19 -5.89 14.31 7.04
C LEU A 19 -4.85 13.42 7.72
N ALA A 20 -4.66 12.18 7.25
CA ALA A 20 -3.71 11.23 7.82
C ALA A 20 -2.26 11.72 7.64
N ILE A 21 -1.91 12.30 6.50
CA ILE A 21 -0.54 12.77 6.20
C ILE A 21 0.00 13.76 7.26
N PRO A 22 -0.67 14.88 7.59
CA PRO A 22 -0.17 15.80 8.61
C PRO A 22 -0.16 15.18 10.01
N LEU A 23 -1.06 14.24 10.32
CA LEU A 23 -1.08 13.51 11.60
C LEU A 23 0.12 12.55 11.74
N LEU A 24 0.49 11.86 10.67
CA LEU A 24 1.61 10.91 10.65
C LEU A 24 2.97 11.60 10.55
N THR A 25 3.02 12.80 9.97
CA THR A 25 4.24 13.60 9.80
C THR A 25 5.07 13.78 11.09
N PRO A 26 4.53 14.18 12.26
CA PRO A 26 5.32 14.27 13.49
C PRO A 26 5.85 12.91 13.96
N LEU A 27 5.10 11.82 13.75
CA LEU A 27 5.54 10.47 14.11
C LEU A 27 6.70 10.03 13.22
N ALA A 28 6.61 10.25 11.91
CA ALA A 28 7.69 9.93 10.99
C ALA A 28 8.98 10.69 11.30
N ARG A 29 8.89 11.96 11.68
CA ARG A 29 10.06 12.72 12.16
C ARG A 29 10.68 12.13 13.43
N ARG A 30 9.87 11.59 14.35
CA ARG A 30 10.37 10.96 15.58
C ARG A 30 11.03 9.61 15.33
N VAL A 31 10.49 8.82 14.40
CA VAL A 31 10.99 7.47 14.08
C VAL A 31 12.12 7.51 13.04
N GLY A 32 12.38 8.67 12.44
CA GLY A 32 13.43 8.83 11.42
C GLY A 32 12.99 8.37 10.02
N LEU A 33 11.68 8.18 9.79
CA LEU A 33 11.08 7.87 8.48
C LEU A 33 10.99 9.16 7.63
N VAL A 34 12.15 9.76 7.37
CA VAL A 34 12.30 11.05 6.68
C VAL A 34 13.38 10.94 5.61
N ASP A 35 13.09 11.52 4.45
CA ASP A 35 14.06 11.70 3.39
C ASP A 35 14.92 12.93 3.69
N HIS A 36 16.23 12.73 3.64
CA HIS A 36 17.20 13.80 3.88
C HIS A 36 17.56 14.48 2.55
N PRO A 37 17.66 15.81 2.54
CA PRO A 37 18.10 16.53 1.35
C PRO A 37 19.55 16.13 1.04
N GLN A 38 19.75 15.48 -0.11
CA GLN A 38 21.07 15.17 -0.66
C GLN A 38 21.31 16.10 -1.86
N GLY A 39 22.56 16.46 -2.16
CA GLY A 39 22.94 17.54 -3.08
C GLY A 39 22.39 17.47 -4.53
N HIS A 40 21.70 16.40 -4.90
CA HIS A 40 20.96 16.27 -6.16
C HIS A 40 19.44 16.61 -6.06
N LYS A 41 18.93 16.92 -4.86
CA LYS A 41 17.51 17.21 -4.57
C LYS A 41 17.35 18.71 -4.30
N THR A 42 16.42 19.35 -5.00
CA THR A 42 16.10 20.79 -4.93
C THR A 42 15.39 21.25 -3.64
N HIS A 43 15.20 20.36 -2.68
CA HIS A 43 14.42 20.62 -1.46
C HIS A 43 15.40 20.79 -0.31
N GLU A 44 15.33 21.91 0.43
CA GLU A 44 16.21 22.16 1.58
C GLU A 44 15.68 21.53 2.89
N ARG A 45 14.45 21.00 2.87
CA ARG A 45 13.73 20.54 4.07
C ARG A 45 13.58 19.03 4.09
N LEU A 46 13.66 18.44 5.29
CA LEU A 46 13.34 17.03 5.54
C LEU A 46 11.91 16.71 5.08
N VAL A 47 11.75 15.68 4.24
CA VAL A 47 10.44 15.25 3.73
C VAL A 47 10.02 13.96 4.44
N PRO A 48 8.91 13.95 5.21
CA PRO A 48 8.40 12.72 5.85
C PRO A 48 7.90 11.70 4.83
N LEU A 49 8.38 10.46 4.93
CA LEU A 49 8.04 9.35 4.02
C LEU A 49 6.77 8.62 4.53
N VAL A 50 5.65 9.34 4.63
CA VAL A 50 4.38 8.82 5.20
C VAL A 50 3.26 8.63 4.17
N GLY A 51 3.51 8.94 2.90
CA GLY A 51 2.48 8.90 1.86
C GLY A 51 1.82 7.53 1.73
N GLY A 52 2.63 6.47 1.56
CA GLY A 52 2.12 5.09 1.44
C GLY A 52 1.36 4.63 2.69
N LEU A 53 1.84 5.00 3.88
CA LEU A 53 1.17 4.70 5.14
C LEU A 53 -0.19 5.42 5.25
N GLY A 54 -0.26 6.68 4.83
CA GLY A 54 -1.49 7.47 4.78
C GLY A 54 -2.53 6.88 3.83
N VAL A 55 -2.10 6.48 2.63
CA VAL A 55 -2.98 5.81 1.64
C VAL A 55 -3.48 4.47 2.19
N PHE A 56 -2.59 3.66 2.78
CA PHE A 56 -2.96 2.37 3.35
C PHE A 56 -4.03 2.51 4.44
N LEU A 57 -3.83 3.42 5.40
CA LEU A 57 -4.81 3.66 6.46
C LEU A 57 -6.14 4.18 5.91
N ALA A 58 -6.09 5.15 5.00
CA ALA A 58 -7.30 5.76 4.47
C ALA A 58 -8.14 4.79 3.65
N VAL A 59 -7.51 4.07 2.71
CA VAL A 59 -8.18 3.08 1.87
C VAL A 59 -8.62 1.89 2.69
N GLY A 60 -7.79 1.40 3.62
CA GLY A 60 -8.13 0.28 4.50
C GLY A 60 -9.37 0.56 5.34
N ILE A 61 -9.41 1.69 6.04
CA ILE A 61 -10.55 2.10 6.86
C ILE A 61 -11.81 2.23 6.00
N VAL A 62 -11.73 2.95 4.89
CA VAL A 62 -12.90 3.16 4.01
C VAL A 62 -13.36 1.85 3.37
N ALA A 63 -12.46 0.99 2.91
CA ALA A 63 -12.82 -0.30 2.32
C ALA A 63 -13.47 -1.23 3.36
N SER A 64 -13.02 -1.19 4.61
CA SER A 64 -13.68 -1.91 5.71
C SER A 64 -15.08 -1.36 6.00
N LEU A 65 -15.24 -0.03 6.09
CA LEU A 65 -16.55 0.61 6.33
C LEU A 65 -17.54 0.40 5.17
N ALA A 66 -17.03 0.36 3.93
CA ALA A 66 -17.82 0.10 2.74
C ALA A 66 -18.17 -1.40 2.57
N GLY A 67 -17.70 -2.28 3.46
CA GLY A 67 -17.95 -3.73 3.39
C GLY A 67 -17.24 -4.44 2.24
N VAL A 68 -16.21 -3.81 1.64
CA VAL A 68 -15.42 -4.38 0.55
C VAL A 68 -14.46 -5.45 1.08
N VAL A 69 -13.97 -5.27 2.30
CA VAL A 69 -13.08 -6.23 2.97
C VAL A 69 -13.93 -7.26 3.71
N SER A 70 -13.83 -8.52 3.31
CA SER A 70 -14.45 -9.66 4.01
C SER A 70 -13.39 -10.52 4.71
N ILE A 71 -13.80 -11.30 5.71
CA ILE A 71 -12.92 -12.26 6.42
C ILE A 71 -12.34 -13.29 5.43
N ALA A 72 -13.10 -13.68 4.41
CA ALA A 72 -12.63 -14.55 3.33
C ALA A 72 -11.55 -13.90 2.45
N GLY A 73 -11.47 -12.57 2.44
CA GLY A 73 -10.46 -11.79 1.73
C GLY A 73 -9.12 -11.63 2.47
N TRP A 74 -8.87 -12.40 3.54
CA TRP A 74 -7.62 -12.30 4.31
C TRP A 74 -6.33 -12.43 3.48
N PRO A 75 -6.24 -13.20 2.37
CA PRO A 75 -5.01 -13.25 1.56
C PRO A 75 -4.66 -11.89 0.95
N TRP A 76 -5.68 -11.13 0.53
CA TRP A 76 -5.51 -9.79 -0.01
C TRP A 76 -4.98 -8.82 1.04
N VAL A 77 -5.50 -8.90 2.27
CA VAL A 77 -5.04 -8.08 3.39
C VAL A 77 -3.58 -8.35 3.70
N VAL A 78 -3.17 -9.62 3.75
CA VAL A 78 -1.77 -10.01 3.97
C VAL A 78 -0.87 -9.51 2.84
N ALA A 79 -1.30 -9.60 1.58
CA ALA A 79 -0.51 -9.13 0.45
C ALA A 79 -0.30 -7.60 0.47
N VAL A 80 -1.36 -6.83 0.73
CA VAL A 80 -1.27 -5.36 0.83
C VAL A 80 -0.39 -4.94 2.01
N LEU A 81 -0.53 -5.59 3.17
CA LEU A 81 0.34 -5.35 4.34
C LEU A 81 1.81 -5.68 4.03
N SER A 82 2.06 -6.78 3.33
CA SER A 82 3.41 -7.17 2.93
C SER A 82 4.03 -6.14 1.98
N MET A 83 3.26 -5.61 1.03
CA MET A 83 3.70 -4.54 0.13
C MET A 83 3.97 -3.23 0.87
N LEU A 84 3.14 -2.88 1.85
CA LEU A 84 3.37 -1.70 2.70
C LEU A 84 4.69 -1.82 3.47
N ILE A 85 4.91 -2.97 4.12
CA ILE A 85 6.16 -3.23 4.86
C ILE A 85 7.35 -3.17 3.91
N LEU A 86 7.27 -3.81 2.75
CA LEU A 86 8.35 -3.78 1.77
C LEU A 86 8.67 -2.35 1.32
N GLY A 87 7.65 -1.52 1.08
CA GLY A 87 7.81 -0.11 0.74
C GLY A 87 8.48 0.70 1.85
N VAL A 88 8.00 0.55 3.10
CA VAL A 88 8.62 1.23 4.27
C VAL A 88 10.07 0.81 4.46
N VAL A 89 10.38 -0.46 4.26
CA VAL A 89 11.76 -0.97 4.38
C VAL A 89 12.65 -0.46 3.24
N ASP A 90 12.13 -0.35 2.01
CA ASP A 90 12.84 0.24 0.86
C ASP A 90 13.12 1.73 1.08
N ASP A 91 12.16 2.45 1.66
CA ASP A 91 12.28 3.87 2.02
C ASP A 91 13.34 4.12 3.11
N LEU A 92 13.49 3.20 4.06
CA LEU A 92 14.48 3.30 5.14
C LEU A 92 15.88 2.81 4.74
N SER A 93 15.95 1.85 3.82
CA SER A 93 17.20 1.21 3.42
C SER A 93 17.20 1.01 1.92
N PRO A 94 18.01 1.76 1.15
CA PRO A 94 18.11 1.55 -0.29
C PRO A 94 18.62 0.12 -0.55
N ARG A 95 17.72 -0.76 -0.99
CA ARG A 95 18.04 -2.14 -1.36
C ARG A 95 18.15 -2.25 -2.88
N SER A 96 18.76 -3.32 -3.36
CA SER A 96 18.85 -3.55 -4.80
C SER A 96 17.45 -3.75 -5.40
N ALA A 97 17.20 -3.14 -6.55
CA ALA A 97 15.92 -3.25 -7.26
C ALA A 97 15.55 -4.73 -7.53
N ALA A 98 16.54 -5.59 -7.77
CA ALA A 98 16.35 -7.02 -7.97
C ALA A 98 15.75 -7.72 -6.74
N LEU A 99 16.22 -7.40 -5.52
CA LEU A 99 15.69 -8.00 -4.30
C LEU A 99 14.24 -7.57 -4.07
N ARG A 100 13.94 -6.27 -4.28
CA ARG A 100 12.57 -5.74 -4.16
C ARG A 100 11.63 -6.45 -5.13
N PHE A 101 12.04 -6.60 -6.38
CA PHE A 101 11.27 -7.30 -7.39
C PHE A 101 11.05 -8.77 -7.03
N ALA A 102 12.07 -9.47 -6.54
CA ALA A 102 11.94 -10.85 -6.08
C ALA A 102 10.94 -10.98 -4.91
N CYS A 103 10.97 -10.06 -3.93
CA CYS A 103 10.00 -10.03 -2.84
C CYS A 103 8.57 -9.80 -3.36
N GLN A 104 8.39 -8.88 -4.31
CA GLN A 104 7.08 -8.60 -4.93
C GLN A 104 6.54 -9.82 -5.66
N ILE A 105 7.38 -10.54 -6.42
CA ILE A 105 7.01 -11.83 -7.04
C ILE A 105 6.57 -12.83 -5.97
N GLY A 106 7.34 -12.97 -4.88
CA GLY A 106 6.99 -13.88 -3.79
C GLY A 106 5.62 -13.57 -3.18
N VAL A 107 5.35 -12.29 -2.89
CA VAL A 107 4.04 -11.85 -2.37
C VAL A 107 2.92 -12.14 -3.37
N ALA A 108 3.13 -11.88 -4.66
CA ALA A 108 2.13 -12.16 -5.70
C ALA A 108 1.83 -13.66 -5.85
N LEU A 109 2.86 -14.51 -5.86
CA LEU A 109 2.70 -15.96 -5.92
C LEU A 109 1.98 -16.51 -4.69
N LEU A 110 2.32 -16.02 -3.50
CA LEU A 110 1.65 -16.41 -2.27
C LEU A 110 0.18 -16.00 -2.30
N LEU A 111 -0.13 -14.78 -2.77
CA LEU A 111 -1.50 -14.31 -2.93
C LEU A 111 -2.29 -15.21 -3.90
N ILE A 112 -1.75 -15.50 -5.09
CA ILE A 112 -2.38 -16.40 -6.08
C ILE A 112 -2.66 -17.77 -5.46
N TYR A 113 -1.68 -18.32 -4.74
CA TYR A 113 -1.81 -19.61 -4.07
C TYR A 113 -2.90 -19.57 -2.99
N ALA A 114 -2.86 -18.60 -2.09
CA ALA A 114 -3.73 -18.48 -0.93
C ALA A 114 -5.16 -18.05 -1.27
N ALA A 115 -5.34 -17.23 -2.31
CA ALA A 115 -6.67 -16.81 -2.79
C ALA A 115 -7.36 -17.89 -3.65
N GLY A 116 -6.65 -18.96 -4.03
CA GLY A 116 -7.20 -20.03 -4.86
C GLY A 116 -7.47 -19.62 -6.31
N HIS A 117 -7.02 -18.44 -6.76
CA HIS A 117 -7.17 -17.97 -8.13
C HIS A 117 -6.08 -18.52 -9.04
N ARG A 118 -6.08 -19.85 -9.22
CA ARG A 118 -5.11 -20.55 -10.06
C ARG A 118 -5.76 -20.93 -11.38
N LEU A 119 -4.97 -20.88 -12.45
CA LEU A 119 -5.36 -21.47 -13.72
C LEU A 119 -5.07 -22.98 -13.63
N ASP A 120 -6.11 -23.77 -13.41
CA ASP A 120 -5.98 -25.24 -13.33
C ASP A 120 -5.88 -25.90 -14.71
N SER A 121 -6.39 -25.24 -15.75
CA SER A 121 -6.33 -25.73 -17.12
C SER A 121 -6.39 -24.57 -18.11
N PHE A 122 -5.62 -24.67 -19.19
CA PHE A 122 -5.73 -23.80 -20.36
C PHE A 122 -6.88 -24.22 -21.31
N GLY A 123 -7.63 -25.25 -20.93
CA GLY A 123 -8.65 -25.87 -21.78
C GLY A 123 -8.02 -26.75 -22.87
N ASN A 124 -8.81 -27.05 -23.90
CA ASN A 124 -8.29 -27.73 -25.08
C ASN A 124 -7.58 -26.70 -25.97
N LEU A 125 -6.25 -26.74 -26.00
CA LEU A 125 -5.40 -25.85 -26.78
C LEU A 125 -5.27 -26.26 -28.26
N LEU A 126 -5.99 -27.33 -28.66
CA LEU A 126 -6.02 -27.92 -30.00
C LEU A 126 -7.43 -27.88 -30.60
#